data_AF-A0A667ZG98-F1
#
_entry.id   AF-A0A667ZG98-F1
#
_cell.length_a   1.000
_cell.length_b   1.000
_cell.length_c   1.000
_cell.angle_alpha   90.00
_cell.angle_beta   90.00
_cell.angle_gamma   90.00
#
_symmetry.space_group_name_H-M   'P 1'
#
loop_
_entity.id
_entity.type
_entity.pdbx_description
1 polymer ?
#
loop_
_entity_poly.entity_id
_entity_poly.type
_entity_poly.pdbx_seq_one_letter_code
_entity_poly.pdbx_strand_id
1 'polypeptide(L)'
;MELSVDECWRRGDSSSLVALMYREGLSASLVTRLHRHVTKELHRAGFSGVGVLMKALGIVSERDDDLQLLLTHGLGTKVLLWFETLRGLLTSDLHRDSAPLLSLMEQFYDYFLLLAPASLQAPVSLLLVLLVQLARLVLEPGIIFRLRLEAIRTYNSILESLSREQRRQIQTDTNQCNILDQMAAAVLIVGDYELQVSLSEALCRLTPRKDREQRANQWFCSRDISGAFCNIRDGDFEVDCRRFLNSVNCYRGNERRVYTFPCLRVFLGSTELLRPQDDKLDEFWIDFNLESQRVSFFIDEPEGYLWGAIHLLKQEVNHYSLHCKKNESSEDETILTIHLINPIMHHNSAAQTVEMWFSCEHHSQLEEAAGHVLKSRLTLQNRLSAATEEQAWLPGKPVAIETSADVQTVSSPEILMFEKNPEVCFLIPLKCISLGFLSSSLIRSICHFESIFILFSKIEKRRT
;
A
#
# COMPACT_ATOMS: atom_id res chain seq x y z
N MET A 1 -37.45 15.01 -8.87
CA MET A 1 -36.17 15.38 -9.49
C MET A 1 -35.08 15.50 -8.42
N GLU A 2 -35.07 16.54 -7.57
CA GLU A 2 -34.27 16.48 -6.32
C GLU A 2 -34.74 15.31 -5.45
N LEU A 3 -36.06 15.18 -5.28
CA LEU A 3 -36.68 14.04 -4.61
C LEU A 3 -36.35 12.67 -5.23
N SER A 4 -36.03 12.57 -6.53
CA SER A 4 -35.74 11.27 -7.16
C SER A 4 -34.25 10.90 -7.08
N VAL A 5 -33.35 11.89 -7.14
CA VAL A 5 -31.92 11.70 -6.84
C VAL A 5 -31.75 11.38 -5.36
N ASP A 6 -32.41 12.15 -4.47
CA ASP A 6 -32.40 11.93 -3.02
C ASP A 6 -33.03 10.57 -2.65
N GLU A 7 -34.01 10.08 -3.41
CA GLU A 7 -34.57 8.74 -3.24
C GLU A 7 -33.60 7.64 -3.67
N CYS A 8 -32.91 7.79 -4.81
CA CYS A 8 -31.89 6.82 -5.26
C CYS A 8 -30.75 6.74 -4.25
N TRP A 9 -30.31 7.88 -3.72
CA TRP A 9 -29.30 7.95 -2.67
C TRP A 9 -29.73 7.32 -1.36
N ARG A 10 -30.96 7.63 -0.88
CA ARG A 10 -31.50 6.99 0.34
C ARG A 10 -31.64 5.47 0.21
N ARG A 11 -31.92 4.97 -1.00
CA ARG A 11 -32.06 3.54 -1.28
C ARG A 11 -30.74 2.83 -1.60
N GLY A 12 -29.64 3.56 -1.79
CA GLY A 12 -28.38 2.96 -2.20
C GLY A 12 -28.36 2.44 -3.65
N ASP A 13 -29.30 2.88 -4.50
CA ASP A 13 -29.57 2.27 -5.81
C ASP A 13 -28.86 3.03 -6.94
N SER A 14 -27.65 2.57 -7.29
CA SER A 14 -26.86 3.14 -8.39
C SER A 14 -27.49 2.85 -9.76
N SER A 15 -28.16 1.72 -9.95
CA SER A 15 -28.76 1.34 -11.23
C SER A 15 -29.93 2.25 -11.61
N SER A 16 -30.80 2.57 -10.63
CA SER A 16 -31.86 3.56 -10.83
C SER A 16 -31.31 4.96 -11.11
N LEU A 17 -30.18 5.33 -10.51
CA LEU A 17 -29.51 6.60 -10.77
C LEU A 17 -28.93 6.66 -12.19
N VAL A 18 -28.32 5.58 -12.68
CA VAL A 18 -27.87 5.46 -14.08
C VAL A 18 -29.04 5.63 -15.05
N ALA A 19 -30.16 4.93 -14.82
CA ALA A 19 -31.36 5.06 -15.66
C ALA A 19 -31.91 6.49 -15.66
N LEU A 20 -31.88 7.17 -14.50
CA LEU A 20 -32.25 8.58 -14.37
C LEU A 20 -31.32 9.49 -15.20
N MET A 21 -30.00 9.28 -15.13
CA MET A 21 -29.02 10.06 -15.89
C MET A 21 -29.25 9.94 -17.39
N TYR A 22 -29.49 8.74 -17.90
CA TYR A 22 -29.79 8.54 -19.32
C TYR A 22 -31.14 9.15 -19.72
N ARG A 23 -32.17 9.02 -18.87
CA ARG A 23 -33.50 9.61 -19.14
C ARG A 23 -33.46 11.13 -19.22
N GLU A 24 -32.64 11.78 -18.40
CA GLU A 24 -32.48 13.24 -18.42
C GLU A 24 -31.48 13.73 -19.48
N GLY A 25 -30.76 12.81 -20.12
CA GLY A 25 -29.65 13.09 -21.00
C GLY A 25 -28.39 13.49 -20.23
N LEU A 26 -27.24 12.98 -20.68
CA LEU A 26 -25.91 13.28 -20.15
C LEU A 26 -25.49 14.73 -20.49
N SER A 27 -26.19 15.69 -19.90
CA SER A 27 -26.17 17.11 -20.28
C SER A 27 -25.45 18.01 -19.27
N ALA A 28 -25.08 19.22 -19.69
CA ALA A 28 -24.52 20.23 -18.79
C ALA A 28 -25.41 20.55 -17.57
N SER A 29 -26.73 20.53 -17.75
CA SER A 29 -27.68 20.78 -16.68
C SER A 29 -27.72 19.63 -15.66
N LEU A 30 -27.57 18.38 -16.11
CA LEU A 30 -27.37 17.22 -15.24
C LEU A 30 -26.10 17.37 -14.42
N VAL A 31 -24.94 17.63 -15.06
CA VAL A 31 -23.66 17.81 -14.36
C VAL A 31 -23.73 18.91 -13.29
N THR A 32 -24.35 20.05 -13.62
CA THR A 32 -24.52 21.17 -12.68
C THR A 32 -25.39 20.78 -11.49
N ARG A 33 -26.46 20.03 -11.71
CA ARG A 33 -27.34 19.54 -10.63
C ARG A 33 -26.60 18.54 -9.74
N LEU A 34 -25.95 17.53 -10.32
CA LEU A 34 -25.14 16.56 -9.59
C LEU A 34 -24.10 17.26 -8.71
N HIS A 35 -23.40 18.26 -9.26
CA HIS A 35 -22.43 19.06 -8.50
C HIS A 35 -23.03 19.76 -7.29
N ARG A 36 -24.13 20.51 -7.45
CA ARG A 36 -24.80 21.19 -6.33
C ARG A 36 -25.22 20.21 -5.23
N HIS A 37 -25.70 19.05 -5.64
CA HIS A 37 -26.15 17.99 -4.76
C HIS A 37 -24.99 17.33 -4.00
N VAL A 38 -23.91 16.92 -4.68
CA VAL A 38 -22.70 16.36 -4.03
C VAL A 38 -22.07 17.35 -3.07
N THR A 39 -21.93 18.62 -3.45
CA THR A 39 -21.35 19.65 -2.57
C THR A 39 -22.16 19.80 -1.28
N LYS A 40 -23.50 19.73 -1.36
CA LYS A 40 -24.38 19.77 -0.18
C LYS A 40 -24.22 18.52 0.70
N GLU A 41 -24.11 17.34 0.09
CA GLU A 41 -23.93 16.09 0.84
C GLU A 41 -22.57 16.02 1.52
N LEU A 42 -21.49 16.41 0.85
CA LEU A 42 -20.15 16.44 1.44
C LEU A 42 -20.05 17.40 2.63
N HIS A 43 -20.70 18.57 2.56
CA HIS A 43 -20.78 19.49 3.69
C HIS A 43 -21.50 18.87 4.91
N ARG A 44 -22.39 17.90 4.68
CA ARG A 44 -23.13 17.18 5.74
C ARG A 44 -22.47 15.85 6.11
N ALA A 45 -21.27 15.57 5.60
CA ALA A 45 -20.61 14.26 5.72
C ALA A 45 -21.47 13.08 5.21
N GLY A 46 -22.33 13.33 4.21
CA GLY A 46 -23.21 12.34 3.57
C GLY A 46 -22.48 11.43 2.58
N PHE A 47 -21.46 10.70 3.05
CA PHE A 47 -20.55 9.93 2.18
C PHE A 47 -21.24 8.82 1.39
N SER A 48 -22.24 8.16 1.97
CA SER A 48 -22.96 7.06 1.32
C SER A 48 -23.70 7.51 0.05
N GLY A 49 -24.37 8.66 0.09
CA GLY A 49 -25.07 9.22 -1.06
C GLY A 49 -24.11 9.57 -2.20
N VAL A 50 -22.96 10.16 -1.87
CA VAL A 50 -21.91 10.45 -2.86
C VAL A 50 -21.34 9.14 -3.42
N GLY A 51 -21.17 8.10 -2.61
CA GLY A 51 -20.74 6.79 -3.07
C GLY A 51 -21.69 6.15 -4.08
N VAL A 52 -23.01 6.26 -3.88
CA VAL A 52 -24.01 5.80 -4.87
C VAL A 52 -23.82 6.51 -6.22
N LEU A 53 -23.55 7.82 -6.19
CA LEU A 53 -23.26 8.57 -7.41
C LEU A 53 -21.94 8.11 -8.05
N MET A 54 -20.86 7.93 -7.27
CA MET A 54 -19.58 7.50 -7.83
C MET A 54 -19.68 6.12 -8.50
N LYS A 55 -20.45 5.19 -7.92
CA LYS A 55 -20.77 3.90 -8.55
C LYS A 55 -21.56 4.08 -9.85
N ALA A 56 -22.59 4.94 -9.85
CA ALA A 56 -23.37 5.22 -11.05
C ALA A 56 -22.50 5.87 -12.15
N LEU A 57 -21.61 6.80 -11.78
CA LEU A 57 -20.64 7.39 -12.70
C LEU A 57 -19.68 6.33 -13.25
N GLY A 58 -19.21 5.40 -12.41
CA GLY A 58 -18.39 4.27 -12.87
C GLY A 58 -19.09 3.46 -13.97
N ILE A 59 -20.37 3.13 -13.78
CA ILE A 59 -21.17 2.39 -14.77
C ILE A 59 -21.36 3.19 -16.06
N VAL A 60 -21.77 4.46 -15.95
CA VAL A 60 -21.95 5.33 -17.15
C VAL A 60 -20.63 5.50 -17.90
N SER A 61 -19.52 5.49 -17.18
CA SER A 61 -18.18 5.70 -17.72
C SER A 61 -17.55 4.45 -18.34
N GLU A 62 -18.22 3.29 -18.31
CA GLU A 62 -17.80 2.10 -19.08
C GLU A 62 -17.89 2.34 -20.59
N ARG A 63 -18.65 3.36 -21.02
CA ARG A 63 -18.74 3.79 -22.41
C ARG A 63 -17.95 5.09 -22.59
N ASP A 64 -16.82 5.00 -23.29
CA ASP A 64 -15.93 6.15 -23.54
C ASP A 64 -16.68 7.37 -24.12
N ASP A 65 -17.64 7.17 -25.02
CA ASP A 65 -18.45 8.25 -25.60
C ASP A 65 -19.28 9.00 -24.53
N ASP A 66 -19.89 8.26 -23.61
CA ASP A 66 -20.73 8.82 -22.54
C ASP A 66 -19.86 9.59 -21.53
N LEU A 67 -18.70 9.04 -21.17
CA LEU A 67 -17.72 9.73 -20.33
C LEU A 67 -17.17 10.98 -21.02
N GLN A 68 -16.78 10.89 -22.30
CA GLN A 68 -16.28 12.02 -23.07
C GLN A 68 -17.31 13.15 -23.13
N LEU A 69 -18.58 12.82 -23.33
CA LEU A 69 -19.69 13.77 -23.31
C LEU A 69 -19.82 14.47 -21.94
N LEU A 70 -19.76 13.71 -20.85
CA LEU A 70 -19.79 14.27 -19.49
C LEU A 70 -18.57 15.15 -19.20
N LEU A 71 -17.38 14.79 -19.70
CA LEU A 71 -16.16 15.59 -19.59
C LEU A 71 -16.28 16.91 -20.36
N THR A 72 -16.84 16.91 -21.57
CA THR A 72 -17.13 18.16 -22.31
C THR A 72 -18.11 19.07 -21.59
N HIS A 73 -19.00 18.49 -20.77
CA HIS A 73 -19.90 19.23 -19.88
C HIS A 73 -19.26 19.65 -18.54
N GLY A 74 -17.97 19.40 -18.35
CA GLY A 74 -17.19 19.85 -17.20
C GLY A 74 -17.28 18.93 -15.97
N LEU A 75 -17.75 17.69 -16.11
CA LEU A 75 -17.85 16.75 -14.99
C LEU A 75 -16.48 16.55 -14.30
N GLY A 76 -15.41 16.37 -15.07
CA GLY A 76 -14.06 16.14 -14.53
C GLY A 76 -13.64 17.22 -13.54
N THR A 77 -13.82 18.50 -13.89
CA THR A 77 -13.52 19.62 -13.00
C THR A 77 -14.35 19.60 -11.72
N LYS A 78 -15.62 19.15 -11.79
CA LYS A 78 -16.47 19.01 -10.60
C LYS A 78 -16.03 17.85 -9.72
N VAL A 79 -15.66 16.72 -10.29
CA VAL A 79 -15.12 15.56 -9.55
C VAL A 79 -13.84 15.94 -8.81
N LEU A 80 -12.92 16.68 -9.44
CA LEU A 80 -11.70 17.14 -8.77
C LEU A 80 -11.98 18.10 -7.61
N LEU A 81 -13.02 18.92 -7.70
CA LEU A 81 -13.45 19.79 -6.59
C LEU A 81 -14.07 18.98 -5.44
N TRP A 82 -14.83 17.94 -5.75
CA TRP A 82 -15.34 17.00 -4.73
C TRP A 82 -14.19 16.28 -4.03
N PHE A 83 -13.20 15.80 -4.79
CA PHE A 83 -12.01 15.14 -4.27
C PHE A 83 -11.19 16.06 -3.35
N GLU A 84 -11.02 17.31 -3.72
CA GLU A 84 -10.35 18.31 -2.87
C GLU A 84 -11.11 18.53 -1.54
N THR A 85 -12.45 18.50 -1.58
CA THR A 85 -13.28 18.59 -0.37
C THR A 85 -13.06 17.36 0.52
N LEU A 86 -13.03 16.16 -0.06
CA LEU A 86 -12.77 14.92 0.68
C LEU A 86 -11.38 14.91 1.31
N ARG A 87 -10.36 15.41 0.61
CA ARG A 87 -9.00 15.58 1.15
C ARG A 87 -9.01 16.43 2.42
N GLY A 88 -9.74 17.56 2.41
CA GLY A 88 -9.90 18.39 3.61
C GLY A 88 -10.59 17.68 4.78
N LEU A 89 -11.54 16.78 4.50
CA LEU A 89 -12.21 15.97 5.52
C LEU A 89 -11.29 14.88 6.08
N LEU A 90 -10.43 14.28 5.26
CA LEU A 90 -9.43 13.29 5.70
C LEU A 90 -8.40 13.89 6.65
N THR A 91 -8.08 15.17 6.50
CA THR A 91 -7.17 15.88 7.41
C THR A 91 -7.87 16.44 8.65
N SER A 92 -9.20 16.31 8.74
CA SER A 92 -9.97 16.80 9.89
C SER A 92 -10.07 15.74 10.99
N ASP A 93 -9.92 16.16 12.25
CA ASP A 93 -10.01 15.25 13.40
C ASP A 93 -11.37 14.56 13.51
N LEU A 94 -12.44 15.15 12.97
CA LEU A 94 -13.79 14.58 13.05
C LEU A 94 -13.99 13.37 12.13
N HIS A 95 -13.28 13.30 11.01
CA HIS A 95 -13.61 12.35 9.93
C HIS A 95 -12.43 11.52 9.41
N ARG A 96 -11.19 11.80 9.83
CA ARG A 96 -9.96 11.12 9.36
C ARG A 96 -10.02 9.59 9.33
N ASP A 97 -10.72 8.97 10.27
CA ASP A 97 -10.83 7.50 10.40
C ASP A 97 -12.23 6.95 10.05
N SER A 98 -13.06 7.76 9.39
CA SER A 98 -14.43 7.40 9.01
C SER A 98 -14.44 6.33 7.91
N ALA A 99 -14.86 5.10 8.22
CA ALA A 99 -14.90 4.01 7.24
C ALA A 99 -15.70 4.35 5.96
N PRO A 100 -16.87 5.03 6.02
CA PRO A 100 -17.56 5.48 4.81
C PRO A 100 -16.77 6.50 3.97
N LEU A 101 -15.96 7.36 4.61
CA LEU A 101 -15.08 8.29 3.89
C LEU A 101 -13.94 7.54 3.21
N LEU A 102 -13.31 6.59 3.90
CA LEU A 102 -12.23 5.77 3.34
C LEU A 102 -12.72 4.96 2.13
N SER A 103 -13.89 4.32 2.22
CA SER A 103 -14.49 3.60 1.10
C SER A 103 -14.89 4.54 -0.06
N LEU A 104 -15.30 5.77 0.24
CA LEU A 104 -15.58 6.75 -0.81
C LEU A 104 -14.30 7.15 -1.55
N MET A 105 -13.17 7.31 -0.86
CA MET A 105 -11.88 7.63 -1.49
C MET A 105 -11.45 6.57 -2.51
N GLU A 106 -11.64 5.29 -2.19
CA GLU A 106 -11.37 4.18 -3.10
C GLU A 106 -12.20 4.28 -4.39
N GLN A 107 -13.48 4.63 -4.28
CA GLN A 107 -14.35 4.85 -5.44
C GLN A 107 -13.91 6.03 -6.32
N PHE A 108 -13.26 7.05 -5.73
CA PHE A 108 -12.65 8.14 -6.50
C PHE A 108 -11.40 7.69 -7.25
N TYR A 109 -10.53 6.89 -6.63
CA TYR A 109 -9.38 6.29 -7.34
C TYR A 109 -9.83 5.42 -8.50
N ASP A 110 -10.84 4.59 -8.27
CA ASP A 110 -11.48 3.77 -9.29
C ASP A 110 -11.98 4.58 -10.49
N TYR A 111 -12.64 5.71 -10.23
CA TYR A 111 -13.11 6.62 -11.26
C TYR A 111 -11.95 7.33 -11.99
N PHE A 112 -10.89 7.73 -11.28
CA PHE A 112 -9.72 8.37 -11.89
C PHE A 112 -8.98 7.45 -12.85
N LEU A 113 -8.96 6.15 -12.57
CA LEU A 113 -8.41 5.16 -13.51
C LEU A 113 -9.21 5.07 -14.80
N LEU A 114 -10.50 5.43 -14.81
CA LEU A 114 -11.29 5.52 -16.05
C LEU A 114 -10.89 6.73 -16.91
N LEU A 115 -10.20 7.72 -16.34
CA LEU A 115 -9.70 8.88 -17.09
C LEU A 115 -8.38 8.61 -17.83
N ALA A 116 -7.73 7.49 -17.52
CA ALA A 116 -6.40 7.14 -17.98
C ALA A 116 -6.32 6.53 -19.40
N PRO A 117 -7.27 5.69 -19.87
CA PRO A 117 -7.14 4.99 -21.14
C PRO A 117 -6.90 5.94 -22.32
N ALA A 118 -6.00 5.56 -23.23
CA ALA A 118 -5.69 6.37 -24.41
C ALA A 118 -6.85 6.54 -25.39
N SER A 119 -7.88 5.68 -25.32
CA SER A 119 -9.13 5.81 -26.08
C SER A 119 -9.94 7.03 -25.63
N LEU A 120 -9.88 7.36 -24.34
CA LEU A 120 -10.49 8.54 -23.77
C LEU A 120 -9.56 9.74 -23.95
N GLN A 121 -10.03 10.74 -24.70
CA GLN A 121 -9.27 11.97 -24.93
C GLN A 121 -9.46 12.96 -23.76
N ALA A 122 -9.11 12.52 -22.55
CA ALA A 122 -9.16 13.35 -21.36
C ALA A 122 -8.27 14.60 -21.54
N PRO A 123 -8.77 15.81 -21.21
CA PRO A 123 -7.97 17.03 -21.33
C PRO A 123 -6.71 16.99 -20.46
N VAL A 124 -5.55 17.35 -21.02
CA VAL A 124 -4.29 17.36 -20.26
C VAL A 124 -4.33 18.29 -19.05
N SER A 125 -5.06 19.40 -19.15
CA SER A 125 -5.28 20.30 -18.01
C SER A 125 -6.02 19.62 -16.85
N LEU A 126 -6.94 18.71 -17.13
CA LEU A 126 -7.63 17.92 -16.11
C LEU A 126 -6.67 16.92 -15.45
N LEU A 127 -5.88 16.21 -16.27
CA LEU A 127 -4.90 15.24 -15.81
C LEU A 127 -3.81 15.89 -14.95
N LEU A 128 -3.33 17.08 -15.32
CA LEU A 128 -2.38 17.85 -14.53
C LEU A 128 -2.89 18.15 -13.12
N VAL A 129 -4.12 18.67 -13.00
CA VAL A 129 -4.72 18.98 -11.70
C VAL A 129 -4.92 17.70 -10.89
N LEU A 130 -5.37 16.62 -11.53
CA LEU A 130 -5.54 15.32 -10.88
C LEU A 130 -4.21 14.78 -10.32
N LEU A 131 -3.15 14.76 -11.13
CA LEU A 131 -1.83 14.27 -10.73
C LEU A 131 -1.28 15.09 -9.55
N VAL A 132 -1.41 16.41 -9.58
CA VAL A 132 -1.01 17.28 -8.47
C VAL A 132 -1.83 16.98 -7.21
N GLN A 133 -3.13 16.73 -7.33
CA GLN A 133 -3.99 16.41 -6.17
C GLN A 133 -3.67 15.05 -5.56
N LEU A 134 -3.45 14.03 -6.39
CA LEU A 134 -2.98 12.72 -5.93
C LEU A 134 -1.63 12.87 -5.22
N ALA A 135 -0.68 13.57 -5.82
CA ALA A 135 0.64 13.82 -5.24
C ALA A 135 0.57 14.54 -3.89
N ARG A 136 -0.29 15.55 -3.74
CA ARG A 136 -0.54 16.22 -2.45
C ARG A 136 -1.08 15.27 -1.40
N LEU A 137 -1.98 14.37 -1.77
CA LEU A 137 -2.52 13.37 -0.86
C LEU A 137 -1.44 12.37 -0.42
N VAL A 138 -0.57 11.93 -1.34
CA VAL A 138 0.59 11.07 -1.05
C VAL A 138 1.56 11.71 -0.05
N LEU A 139 1.76 13.03 -0.15
CA LEU A 139 2.70 13.80 0.67
C LEU A 139 2.13 14.23 2.02
N GLU A 140 0.84 14.03 2.28
CA GLU A 140 0.17 14.48 3.50
C GLU A 140 0.31 13.45 4.63
N PRO A 141 1.17 13.68 5.65
CA PRO A 141 1.46 12.66 6.66
C PRO A 141 0.27 12.33 7.57
N GLY A 142 -0.72 13.23 7.66
CA GLY A 142 -1.93 13.03 8.46
C GLY A 142 -2.94 12.04 7.86
N ILE A 143 -2.81 11.72 6.58
CA ILE A 143 -3.69 10.77 5.89
C ILE A 143 -3.21 9.34 6.15
N ILE A 144 -4.15 8.44 6.41
CA ILE A 144 -3.86 7.03 6.65
C ILE A 144 -3.05 6.43 5.49
N PHE A 145 -2.01 5.66 5.85
CA PHE A 145 -1.02 5.12 4.92
C PHE A 145 -1.62 4.45 3.68
N ARG A 146 -2.65 3.59 3.86
CA ARG A 146 -3.29 2.86 2.74
C ARG A 146 -3.77 3.78 1.62
N LEU A 147 -4.35 4.93 1.95
CA LEU A 147 -4.85 5.88 0.96
C LEU A 147 -3.71 6.61 0.25
N ARG A 148 -2.62 6.89 0.96
CA ARG A 148 -1.42 7.52 0.38
C ARG A 148 -0.75 6.57 -0.60
N LEU A 149 -0.62 5.29 -0.24
CA LEU A 149 -0.08 4.26 -1.13
C LEU A 149 -0.97 4.07 -2.36
N GLU A 150 -2.30 4.02 -2.18
CA GLU A 150 -3.22 3.87 -3.32
C GLU A 150 -3.22 5.08 -4.25
N ALA A 151 -3.06 6.29 -3.70
CA ALA A 151 -3.00 7.50 -4.51
C ALA A 151 -1.76 7.56 -5.41
N ILE A 152 -0.58 7.13 -4.94
CA ILE A 152 0.62 7.08 -5.78
C ILE A 152 0.53 5.96 -6.82
N ARG A 153 -0.10 4.83 -6.50
CA ARG A 153 -0.38 3.75 -7.47
C ARG A 153 -1.32 4.24 -8.56
N THR A 154 -2.43 4.87 -8.18
CA THR A 154 -3.37 5.51 -9.12
C THR A 154 -2.64 6.51 -10.02
N TYR A 155 -1.79 7.34 -9.43
CA TYR A 155 -0.95 8.30 -10.15
C TYR A 155 -0.06 7.61 -11.20
N ASN A 156 0.65 6.54 -10.83
CA ASN A 156 1.53 5.80 -11.76
C ASN A 156 0.73 5.09 -12.86
N SER A 157 -0.43 4.50 -12.55
CA SER A 157 -1.32 3.88 -13.54
C SER A 157 -1.85 4.90 -14.56
N ILE A 158 -2.18 6.11 -14.11
CA ILE A 158 -2.53 7.21 -15.03
C ILE A 158 -1.35 7.51 -15.94
N LEU A 159 -0.16 7.73 -15.37
CA LEU A 159 1.05 8.05 -16.15
C LEU A 159 1.42 6.97 -17.18
N GLU A 160 1.18 5.70 -16.85
CA GLU A 160 1.39 4.56 -17.74
C GLU A 160 0.56 4.65 -19.01
N SER A 161 -0.70 5.04 -18.83
CA SER A 161 -1.70 5.04 -19.89
C SER A 161 -1.58 6.28 -20.81
N LEU A 162 -0.84 7.30 -20.38
CA LEU A 162 -0.67 8.53 -21.15
C LEU A 162 0.04 8.31 -22.50
N SER A 163 -0.44 8.99 -23.52
CA SER A 163 0.29 9.13 -24.77
C SER A 163 1.60 9.92 -24.58
N ARG A 164 2.53 9.74 -25.51
CA ARG A 164 3.81 10.47 -25.51
C ARG A 164 3.63 11.99 -25.50
N GLU A 165 2.61 12.50 -26.19
CA GLU A 165 2.34 13.94 -26.27
C GLU A 165 1.80 14.49 -24.94
N GLN A 166 0.81 13.82 -24.34
CA GLN A 166 0.28 14.21 -23.03
C GLN A 166 1.39 14.19 -21.97
N ARG A 167 2.21 13.12 -21.98
CA ARG A 167 3.35 13.00 -21.06
C ARG A 167 4.35 14.14 -21.22
N ARG A 168 4.68 14.54 -22.45
CA ARG A 168 5.58 15.68 -22.71
C ARG A 168 5.04 16.99 -22.12
N GLN A 169 3.74 17.26 -22.26
CA GLN A 169 3.11 18.46 -21.71
C GLN A 169 3.17 18.46 -20.18
N ILE A 170 2.92 17.30 -19.55
CA ILE A 170 2.99 17.13 -18.09
C ILE A 170 4.42 17.31 -17.56
N GLN A 171 5.42 16.77 -18.26
CA GLN A 171 6.83 16.88 -17.88
C GLN A 171 7.35 18.33 -17.86
N THR A 172 6.76 19.22 -18.66
CA THR A 172 7.15 20.63 -18.75
C THR A 172 6.33 21.57 -17.87
N ASP A 173 5.29 21.07 -17.20
CA ASP A 173 4.43 21.90 -16.34
C ASP A 173 5.13 22.28 -15.03
N THR A 174 5.06 23.57 -14.67
CA THR A 174 5.73 24.11 -13.48
C THR A 174 5.18 23.54 -12.17
N ASN A 175 3.86 23.40 -12.04
CA ASN A 175 3.26 22.86 -10.81
C ASN A 175 3.64 21.39 -10.64
N GLN A 176 3.67 20.66 -11.76
CA GLN A 176 4.13 19.28 -11.77
C GLN A 176 5.60 19.18 -11.38
N CYS A 177 6.47 20.04 -11.92
CA CYS A 177 7.88 20.06 -11.51
C CYS A 177 8.05 20.31 -10.01
N ASN A 178 7.34 21.30 -9.45
CA ASN A 178 7.43 21.64 -8.03
C ASN A 178 6.95 20.51 -7.11
N ILE A 179 5.95 19.72 -7.54
CA ILE A 179 5.48 18.58 -6.72
C ILE A 179 6.43 17.38 -6.84
N LEU A 180 7.12 17.20 -7.97
CA LEU A 180 8.17 16.17 -8.11
C LEU A 180 9.36 16.44 -7.18
N ASP A 181 9.75 17.69 -6.98
CA ASP A 181 10.80 18.05 -6.01
C ASP A 181 10.43 17.58 -4.59
N GLN A 182 9.16 17.76 -4.21
CA GLN A 182 8.65 17.30 -2.92
C GLN A 182 8.56 15.78 -2.84
N MET A 183 8.16 15.10 -3.92
CA MET A 183 8.15 13.63 -4.01
C MET A 183 9.56 13.05 -3.88
N ALA A 184 10.55 13.66 -4.51
CA ALA A 184 11.94 13.22 -4.41
C ALA A 184 12.49 13.41 -2.98
N ALA A 185 12.16 14.53 -2.32
CA ALA A 185 12.44 14.70 -0.90
C ALA A 185 11.74 13.63 -0.05
N ALA A 186 10.49 13.30 -0.37
CA ALA A 186 9.71 12.28 0.34
C ALA A 186 10.32 10.88 0.24
N VAL A 187 10.89 10.48 -0.91
CA VAL A 187 11.59 9.19 -1.08
C VAL A 187 12.62 8.95 0.04
N LEU A 188 13.31 10.01 0.49
CA LEU A 188 14.36 9.91 1.52
C LEU A 188 13.81 9.72 2.94
N ILE A 189 12.53 10.01 3.20
CA ILE A 189 12.00 10.15 4.57
C ILE A 189 10.70 9.38 4.83
N VAL A 190 10.00 8.89 3.79
CA VAL A 190 8.86 8.00 4.02
C VAL A 190 9.35 6.66 4.57
N GLY A 191 8.61 6.11 5.52
CA GLY A 191 8.99 4.93 6.27
C GLY A 191 8.33 3.66 5.78
N ASP A 192 8.12 3.54 4.47
CA ASP A 192 7.59 2.34 3.84
C ASP A 192 8.22 2.11 2.45
N TYR A 193 8.76 0.90 2.25
CA TYR A 193 9.48 0.54 1.04
C TYR A 193 8.61 0.63 -0.22
N GLU A 194 7.37 0.14 -0.20
CA GLU A 194 6.50 0.19 -1.38
C GLU A 194 6.12 1.64 -1.75
N LEU A 195 5.97 2.49 -0.75
CA LEU A 195 5.76 3.92 -0.98
C LEU A 195 7.01 4.58 -1.59
N GLN A 196 8.22 4.22 -1.11
CA GLN A 196 9.48 4.67 -1.71
C GLN A 196 9.60 4.22 -3.17
N VAL A 197 9.26 2.96 -3.48
CA VAL A 197 9.26 2.43 -4.86
C VAL A 197 8.29 3.21 -5.74
N SER A 198 7.04 3.35 -5.30
CA SER A 198 5.99 4.02 -6.09
C SER A 198 6.32 5.50 -6.35
N LEU A 199 6.90 6.21 -5.38
CA LEU A 199 7.40 7.57 -5.57
C LEU A 199 8.58 7.60 -6.56
N SER A 200 9.52 6.67 -6.44
CA SER A 200 10.68 6.58 -7.35
C SER A 200 10.25 6.29 -8.79
N GLU A 201 9.23 5.47 -8.97
CA GLU A 201 8.61 5.17 -10.26
C GLU A 201 7.99 6.43 -10.89
N ALA A 202 7.21 7.19 -10.11
CA ALA A 202 6.61 8.45 -10.54
C ALA A 202 7.68 9.43 -11.05
N LEU A 203 8.77 9.57 -10.29
CA LEU A 203 9.93 10.39 -10.66
C LEU A 203 10.58 9.91 -11.95
N CYS A 204 10.78 8.59 -12.12
CA CYS A 204 11.36 8.00 -13.33
C CYS A 204 10.47 8.18 -14.56
N ARG A 205 9.15 7.96 -14.44
CA ARG A 205 8.17 8.11 -15.53
C ARG A 205 8.08 9.55 -16.06
N LEU A 206 8.26 10.53 -15.17
CA LEU A 206 8.23 11.96 -15.53
C LEU A 206 9.62 12.58 -15.74
N THR A 207 10.69 11.80 -15.62
CA THR A 207 12.05 12.28 -15.84
C THR A 207 12.76 11.39 -16.86
N PRO A 208 12.68 11.76 -18.15
CA PRO A 208 13.39 11.05 -19.21
C PRO A 208 14.89 10.95 -18.90
N ARG A 209 15.53 9.87 -19.36
CA ARG A 209 16.93 9.57 -19.05
C ARG A 209 17.90 10.72 -19.37
N LYS A 210 17.62 11.50 -20.41
CA LYS A 210 18.41 12.69 -20.81
C LYS A 210 18.39 13.84 -19.79
N ASP A 211 17.33 13.96 -19.00
CA ASP A 211 17.12 15.04 -18.02
C ASP A 211 17.36 14.55 -16.57
N ARG A 212 17.52 13.23 -16.40
CA ARG A 212 17.57 12.54 -15.10
C ARG A 212 18.73 12.99 -14.23
N GLU A 213 19.91 13.18 -14.82
CA GLU A 213 21.09 13.66 -14.08
C GLU A 213 20.89 15.07 -13.51
N GLN A 214 20.38 15.99 -14.34
CA GLN A 214 20.12 17.35 -13.90
C GLN A 214 19.11 17.38 -12.74
N ARG A 215 17.99 16.64 -12.88
CA ARG A 215 16.95 16.57 -11.84
C ARG A 215 17.44 15.89 -10.56
N ALA A 216 18.14 14.77 -10.68
CA ALA A 216 18.67 14.04 -9.53
C ALA A 216 19.63 14.90 -8.71
N ASN A 217 20.47 15.70 -9.37
CA ASN A 217 21.39 16.63 -8.71
C ASN A 217 20.67 17.81 -8.01
N GLN A 218 19.43 18.13 -8.41
CA GLN A 218 18.59 19.12 -7.73
C GLN A 218 17.83 18.50 -6.54
N TRP A 219 17.41 17.25 -6.68
CA TRP A 219 16.62 16.55 -5.67
C TRP A 219 17.46 15.99 -4.52
N PHE A 220 18.65 15.48 -4.81
CA PHE A 220 19.46 14.74 -3.85
C PHE A 220 20.79 15.45 -3.62
N CYS A 221 21.02 15.89 -2.38
CA CYS A 221 22.29 16.54 -2.01
C CYS A 221 23.50 15.59 -2.09
N SER A 222 23.29 14.29 -1.92
CA SER A 222 24.35 13.27 -2.03
C SER A 222 24.57 12.88 -3.49
N ARG A 223 25.83 12.99 -3.95
CA ARG A 223 26.21 12.56 -5.30
C ARG A 223 26.02 11.06 -5.51
N ASP A 224 26.25 10.26 -4.47
CA ASP A 224 26.09 8.81 -4.55
C ASP A 224 24.62 8.44 -4.74
N ILE A 225 23.72 9.09 -4.00
CA ILE A 225 22.27 8.90 -4.15
C ILE A 225 21.78 9.42 -5.51
N SER A 226 22.23 10.60 -5.93
CA SER A 226 21.93 11.15 -7.26
C SER A 226 22.38 10.21 -8.38
N GLY A 227 23.62 9.72 -8.30
CA GLY A 227 24.18 8.75 -9.26
C GLY A 227 23.42 7.43 -9.27
N ALA A 228 23.07 6.90 -8.09
CA ALA A 228 22.26 5.69 -7.97
C ALA A 228 20.87 5.85 -8.61
N PHE A 229 20.20 7.00 -8.42
CA PHE A 229 18.93 7.29 -9.08
C PHE A 229 19.07 7.37 -10.61
N CYS A 230 20.16 7.96 -11.11
CA CYS A 230 20.44 8.04 -12.54
C CYS A 230 20.65 6.66 -13.18
N ASN A 231 21.14 5.69 -12.41
CA ASN A 231 21.42 4.34 -12.87
C ASN A 231 20.16 3.48 -13.05
N ILE A 232 19.02 3.86 -12.47
CA ILE A 232 17.75 3.14 -12.65
C ILE A 232 17.41 3.04 -14.14
N ARG A 233 17.17 1.84 -14.66
CA ARG A 233 16.75 1.61 -16.05
C ARG A 233 15.29 1.22 -16.10
N ASP A 234 14.56 1.77 -17.05
CA ASP A 234 13.12 1.52 -17.17
C ASP A 234 12.82 0.02 -17.41
N GLY A 235 13.68 -0.70 -18.15
CA GLY A 235 13.52 -2.14 -18.40
C GLY A 235 13.93 -3.06 -17.24
N ASP A 236 14.67 -2.53 -16.25
CA ASP A 236 15.16 -3.25 -15.07
C ASP A 236 14.75 -2.51 -13.78
N PHE A 237 13.60 -1.82 -13.83
CA PHE A 237 13.23 -0.83 -12.81
C PHE A 237 13.19 -1.44 -11.41
N GLU A 238 12.56 -2.61 -11.23
CA GLU A 238 12.39 -3.25 -9.92
C GLU A 238 13.72 -3.47 -9.21
N VAL A 239 14.68 -4.06 -9.92
CA VAL A 239 15.99 -4.41 -9.38
C VAL A 239 16.84 -3.16 -9.15
N ASP A 240 16.90 -2.25 -10.13
CA ASP A 240 17.73 -1.06 -9.98
C ASP A 240 17.14 -0.10 -8.92
N CYS A 241 15.81 -0.03 -8.80
CA CYS A 241 15.11 0.73 -7.76
C CYS A 241 15.40 0.15 -6.37
N ARG A 242 15.39 -1.18 -6.20
CA ARG A 242 15.82 -1.82 -4.95
C ARG A 242 17.23 -1.39 -4.54
N ARG A 243 18.20 -1.43 -5.46
CA ARG A 243 19.59 -0.99 -5.17
C ARG A 243 19.67 0.48 -4.79
N PHE A 244 18.94 1.33 -5.50
CA PHE A 244 18.82 2.76 -5.18
C PHE A 244 18.24 2.97 -3.78
N LEU A 245 17.13 2.31 -3.44
CA LEU A 245 16.45 2.49 -2.15
C LEU A 245 17.23 1.91 -0.98
N ASN A 246 17.93 0.78 -1.17
CA ASN A 246 18.87 0.28 -0.17
C ASN A 246 19.98 1.32 0.09
N SER A 247 20.48 1.97 -0.96
CA SER A 247 21.48 3.06 -0.83
C SER A 247 20.90 4.27 -0.08
N VAL A 248 19.67 4.68 -0.39
CA VAL A 248 18.94 5.75 0.31
C VAL A 248 18.79 5.42 1.80
N ASN A 249 18.28 4.24 2.12
CA ASN A 249 18.01 3.83 3.50
C ASN A 249 19.30 3.65 4.31
N CYS A 250 20.38 3.17 3.69
CA CYS A 250 21.71 3.15 4.29
C CYS A 250 22.27 4.56 4.53
N TYR A 251 22.12 5.47 3.57
CA TYR A 251 22.57 6.87 3.68
C TYR A 251 21.92 7.62 4.86
N ARG A 252 20.66 7.29 5.20
CA ARG A 252 19.96 7.88 6.35
C ARG A 252 20.50 7.41 7.71
N GLY A 253 21.30 6.34 7.75
CA GLY A 253 21.88 5.81 9.00
C GLY A 253 20.81 5.58 10.07
N ASN A 254 20.98 6.19 11.24
CA ASN A 254 20.05 6.07 12.37
C ASN A 254 18.71 6.79 12.15
N GLU A 255 18.63 7.70 11.16
CA GLU A 255 17.38 8.38 10.79
C GLU A 255 16.58 7.61 9.73
N ARG A 256 17.01 6.38 9.38
CA ARG A 256 16.28 5.55 8.43
C ARG A 256 14.93 5.14 8.98
N ARG A 257 13.96 5.00 8.08
CA ARG A 257 12.59 4.62 8.43
C ARG A 257 12.11 3.34 7.76
N VAL A 258 12.98 2.76 6.94
CA VAL A 258 12.86 1.42 6.37
C VAL A 258 14.19 0.71 6.67
N TYR A 259 14.11 -0.44 7.33
CA TYR A 259 15.25 -1.34 7.49
C TYR A 259 15.06 -2.50 6.52
N THR A 260 16.10 -2.84 5.78
CA THR A 260 16.03 -3.88 4.76
C THR A 260 17.15 -4.87 5.00
N PHE A 261 16.83 -6.16 5.09
CA PHE A 261 17.81 -7.21 5.35
C PHE A 261 17.71 -8.33 4.32
N PRO A 262 18.86 -8.91 3.91
CA PRO A 262 18.87 -10.12 3.12
C PRO A 262 18.49 -11.30 4.01
N CYS A 263 17.46 -12.03 3.60
CA CYS A 263 16.97 -13.23 4.27
C CYS A 263 17.47 -14.47 3.54
N LEU A 264 17.81 -15.50 4.32
CA LEU A 264 18.26 -16.78 3.81
C LEU A 264 17.08 -17.65 3.39
N ARG A 265 16.02 -17.68 4.22
CA ARG A 265 14.82 -18.49 4.02
C ARG A 265 13.65 -17.99 4.85
N VAL A 266 12.44 -18.15 4.31
CA VAL A 266 11.19 -17.76 4.96
C VAL A 266 10.23 -18.95 4.97
N PHE A 267 9.58 -19.20 6.09
CA PHE A 267 8.53 -20.21 6.23
C PHE A 267 7.23 -19.59 6.71
N LEU A 268 6.13 -19.99 6.08
CA LEU A 268 4.77 -19.79 6.55
C LEU A 268 4.25 -21.13 7.10
N GLY A 269 4.22 -21.25 8.42
CA GLY A 269 4.02 -22.55 9.07
C GLY A 269 5.12 -23.53 8.65
N SER A 270 4.75 -24.62 7.99
CA SER A 270 5.69 -25.61 7.44
C SER A 270 6.03 -25.39 5.96
N THR A 271 5.49 -24.36 5.31
CA THR A 271 5.67 -24.11 3.88
C THR A 271 6.77 -23.09 3.67
N GLU A 272 7.83 -23.45 2.94
CA GLU A 272 8.86 -22.50 2.54
C GLU A 272 8.31 -21.54 1.48
N LEU A 273 8.48 -20.24 1.70
CA LEU A 273 8.17 -19.20 0.73
C LEU A 273 9.43 -18.87 -0.06
N LEU A 274 9.34 -18.97 -1.38
CA LEU A 274 10.48 -18.76 -2.26
C LEU A 274 10.64 -17.27 -2.61
N ARG A 275 11.89 -16.82 -2.73
CA ARG A 275 12.19 -15.48 -3.23
C ARG A 275 11.79 -15.35 -4.71
N PRO A 276 11.48 -14.15 -5.21
CA PRO A 276 11.14 -13.96 -6.62
C PRO A 276 12.23 -14.47 -7.58
N GLN A 277 11.81 -15.15 -8.66
CA GLN A 277 12.69 -15.68 -9.70
C GLN A 277 13.15 -14.58 -10.67
N ASP A 278 14.10 -13.75 -10.22
CA ASP A 278 14.79 -12.76 -11.06
C ASP A 278 16.31 -12.87 -10.87
N ASP A 279 17.04 -13.23 -11.93
CA ASP A 279 18.49 -13.43 -11.92
C ASP A 279 19.27 -12.17 -11.52
N LYS A 280 18.66 -10.98 -11.66
CA LYS A 280 19.26 -9.70 -11.29
C LYS A 280 18.94 -9.30 -9.85
N LEU A 281 18.05 -10.01 -9.17
CA LEU A 281 17.74 -9.79 -7.76
C LEU A 281 18.80 -10.44 -6.88
N ASP A 282 19.57 -9.59 -6.21
CA ASP A 282 20.77 -10.00 -5.48
C ASP A 282 20.41 -10.89 -4.26
N GLU A 283 19.33 -10.60 -3.53
CA GLU A 283 18.99 -11.24 -2.25
C GLU A 283 17.47 -11.37 -2.04
N PHE A 284 17.04 -12.20 -1.08
CA PHE A 284 15.65 -12.22 -0.61
C PHE A 284 15.42 -11.11 0.44
N TRP A 285 14.97 -9.94 -0.02
CA TRP A 285 14.84 -8.77 0.85
C TRP A 285 13.59 -8.80 1.75
N ILE A 286 13.78 -8.50 3.04
CA ILE A 286 12.73 -8.28 4.03
C ILE A 286 12.79 -6.83 4.51
N ASP A 287 11.68 -6.10 4.37
CA ASP A 287 11.56 -4.68 4.70
C ASP A 287 10.76 -4.47 6.00
N PHE A 288 11.35 -3.77 6.96
CA PHE A 288 10.74 -3.35 8.21
C PHE A 288 10.38 -1.88 8.12
N ASN A 289 9.08 -1.59 8.00
CA ASN A 289 8.55 -0.29 7.63
C ASN A 289 7.98 0.43 8.87
N LEU A 290 8.63 1.53 9.30
CA LEU A 290 8.26 2.24 10.52
C LEU A 290 6.94 3.03 10.39
N GLU A 291 6.63 3.52 9.19
CA GLU A 291 5.47 4.38 8.96
C GLU A 291 4.17 3.58 8.90
N SER A 292 4.16 2.53 8.07
CA SER A 292 3.03 1.61 7.91
C SER A 292 2.95 0.55 9.02
N GLN A 293 3.99 0.47 9.87
CA GLN A 293 4.10 -0.48 10.98
C GLN A 293 3.93 -1.93 10.50
N ARG A 294 4.62 -2.29 9.42
CA ARG A 294 4.57 -3.65 8.84
C ARG A 294 5.95 -4.18 8.49
N VAL A 295 6.09 -5.49 8.57
CA VAL A 295 7.16 -6.22 7.88
C VAL A 295 6.61 -6.67 6.54
N SER A 296 7.33 -6.43 5.45
CA SER A 296 6.90 -6.78 4.10
C SER A 296 8.01 -7.43 3.29
N PHE A 297 7.64 -8.35 2.41
CA PHE A 297 8.57 -8.97 1.47
C PHE A 297 7.84 -9.54 0.25
N PHE A 298 8.55 -9.62 -0.86
CA PHE A 298 8.04 -10.20 -2.10
C PHE A 298 8.44 -11.67 -2.21
N ILE A 299 7.56 -12.48 -2.80
CA ILE A 299 7.74 -13.91 -2.97
C ILE A 299 7.53 -14.30 -4.44
N ASP A 300 8.09 -15.45 -4.81
CA ASP A 300 7.76 -16.08 -6.09
C ASP A 300 6.28 -16.48 -6.08
N GLU A 301 5.59 -16.16 -7.17
CA GLU A 301 4.17 -16.42 -7.34
C GLU A 301 3.99 -17.01 -8.75
N PRO A 302 4.27 -18.32 -8.92
CA PRO A 302 4.35 -18.95 -10.24
C PRO A 302 2.99 -19.03 -10.94
N GLU A 303 1.89 -19.02 -10.17
CA GLU A 303 0.53 -18.95 -10.70
C GLU A 303 0.14 -17.52 -11.10
N GLY A 304 0.87 -16.53 -10.60
CA GLY A 304 0.69 -15.10 -10.89
C GLY A 304 1.48 -14.59 -12.08
N TYR A 305 1.07 -13.44 -12.60
CA TYR A 305 1.84 -12.69 -13.59
C TYR A 305 2.96 -11.86 -12.94
N LEU A 306 2.83 -11.59 -11.64
CA LEU A 306 3.58 -10.64 -10.82
C LEU A 306 4.16 -11.37 -9.61
N TRP A 307 5.10 -10.75 -8.90
CA TRP A 307 5.55 -11.28 -7.61
C TRP A 307 4.43 -11.19 -6.57
N GLY A 308 4.31 -12.21 -5.72
CA GLY A 308 3.43 -12.16 -4.55
C GLY A 308 4.02 -11.24 -3.49
N ALA A 309 3.20 -10.74 -2.57
CA ALA A 309 3.66 -9.89 -1.48
C ALA A 309 3.02 -10.31 -0.15
N ILE A 310 3.85 -10.50 0.87
CA ILE A 310 3.39 -10.77 2.24
C ILE A 310 3.54 -9.50 3.06
N HIS A 311 2.48 -9.13 3.79
CA HIS A 311 2.45 -7.99 4.70
C HIS A 311 2.08 -8.46 6.10
N LEU A 312 2.98 -8.26 7.06
CA LEU A 312 2.76 -8.60 8.47
C LEU A 312 2.56 -7.29 9.24
N LEU A 313 1.30 -6.90 9.40
CA LEU A 313 0.93 -5.66 10.08
C LEU A 313 1.10 -5.83 11.59
N LYS A 314 1.68 -4.82 12.26
CA LYS A 314 1.84 -4.81 13.72
C LYS A 314 0.56 -5.19 14.46
N GLN A 315 -0.58 -4.66 14.04
CA GLN A 315 -1.87 -4.89 14.70
C GLN A 315 -2.35 -6.35 14.62
N GLU A 316 -1.79 -7.13 13.70
CA GLU A 316 -2.10 -8.55 13.48
C GLU A 316 -1.07 -9.47 14.15
N VAL A 317 -0.01 -8.90 14.74
CA VAL A 317 1.05 -9.65 15.43
C VAL A 317 0.70 -9.79 16.91
N ASN A 318 0.64 -11.03 17.38
CA ASN A 318 0.49 -11.36 18.80
C ASN A 318 1.80 -11.11 19.56
N HIS A 319 2.89 -11.75 19.12
CA HIS A 319 4.24 -11.57 19.66
C HIS A 319 5.29 -12.03 18.65
N TYR A 320 6.56 -11.76 18.93
CA TYR A 320 7.69 -12.28 18.17
C TYR A 320 8.82 -12.73 19.08
N SER A 321 9.73 -13.54 18.53
CA SER A 321 10.97 -13.96 19.18
C SER A 321 12.12 -13.85 18.20
N LEU A 322 13.30 -13.49 18.72
CA LEU A 322 14.54 -13.43 17.98
C LEU A 322 15.58 -14.26 18.73
N HIS A 323 16.25 -15.21 18.06
CA HIS A 323 17.33 -15.98 18.67
C HIS A 323 18.41 -16.37 17.66
N CYS A 324 19.66 -16.43 18.13
CA CYS A 324 20.77 -16.98 17.36
C CYS A 324 20.81 -18.50 17.53
N LYS A 325 20.85 -19.21 16.42
CA LYS A 325 21.18 -20.63 16.37
C LYS A 325 22.64 -20.77 16.00
N LYS A 326 23.41 -21.35 16.91
CA LYS A 326 24.81 -21.72 16.64
C LYS A 326 24.83 -22.97 15.78
N ASN A 327 25.60 -22.96 14.71
CA ASN A 327 25.79 -24.12 13.85
C ASN A 327 27.23 -24.60 13.96
N GLU A 328 27.43 -25.90 14.21
CA GLU A 328 28.79 -26.48 14.38
C GLU A 328 29.59 -26.53 13.07
N SER A 329 28.91 -26.51 11.92
CA SER A 329 29.49 -26.75 10.60
C SER A 329 29.12 -25.69 9.54
N SER A 330 28.35 -24.66 9.91
CA SER A 330 27.96 -23.55 9.03
C SER A 330 27.97 -22.25 9.81
N GLU A 331 27.77 -21.13 9.12
CA GLU A 331 27.65 -19.83 9.78
C GLU A 331 26.46 -19.82 10.75
N ASP A 332 26.61 -19.05 11.83
CA ASP A 332 25.56 -18.85 12.82
C ASP A 332 24.39 -18.09 12.17
N GLU A 333 23.17 -18.49 12.49
CA GLU A 333 21.96 -17.91 11.88
C GLU A 333 21.10 -17.24 12.96
N THR A 334 20.48 -16.11 12.63
CA THR A 334 19.44 -15.48 13.45
C THR A 334 18.06 -15.84 12.93
N ILE A 335 17.17 -16.27 13.82
CA ILE A 335 15.80 -16.65 13.51
C ILE A 335 14.85 -15.64 14.13
N LEU A 336 14.07 -14.98 13.27
CA LEU A 336 12.93 -14.15 13.66
C LEU A 336 11.65 -14.94 13.44
N THR A 337 10.95 -15.24 14.51
CA THR A 337 9.64 -15.91 14.48
C THR A 337 8.57 -14.89 14.86
N ILE A 338 7.60 -14.67 13.97
CA ILE A 338 6.45 -13.78 14.20
C ILE A 338 5.20 -14.65 14.34
N HIS A 339 4.49 -14.50 15.46
CA HIS A 339 3.21 -15.15 15.72
C HIS A 339 2.07 -14.16 15.48
N LEU A 340 1.16 -14.51 14.58
CA LEU A 340 0.00 -13.73 14.18
C LEU A 340 -1.21 -14.09 15.06
N ILE A 341 -2.13 -13.14 15.21
CA ILE A 341 -3.41 -13.33 15.92
C ILE A 341 -4.30 -14.28 15.12
N ASN A 342 -4.40 -14.05 13.81
CA ASN A 342 -5.18 -14.85 12.88
C ASN A 342 -4.27 -15.49 11.83
N PRO A 343 -4.63 -16.67 11.29
CA PRO A 343 -3.85 -17.28 10.22
C PRO A 343 -3.90 -16.41 8.97
N ILE A 344 -2.78 -16.28 8.28
CA ILE A 344 -2.75 -15.80 6.90
C ILE A 344 -2.79 -16.99 5.96
N MET A 345 -3.51 -16.82 4.85
CA MET A 345 -3.57 -17.82 3.78
C MET A 345 -2.58 -17.44 2.70
N HIS A 346 -1.82 -18.42 2.23
CA HIS A 346 -1.07 -18.32 0.99
C HIS A 346 -1.22 -19.65 0.25
N HIS A 347 -1.73 -19.59 -0.98
CA HIS A 347 -2.29 -20.74 -1.70
C HIS A 347 -3.24 -21.57 -0.80
N ASN A 348 -2.95 -22.87 -0.64
CA ASN A 348 -3.75 -23.79 0.16
C ASN A 348 -3.23 -23.94 1.60
N SER A 349 -2.26 -23.10 2.01
CA SER A 349 -1.65 -23.16 3.34
C SER A 349 -2.17 -22.01 4.21
N ALA A 350 -2.73 -22.36 5.37
CA ALA A 350 -3.14 -21.43 6.41
C ALA A 350 -2.16 -21.54 7.58
N ALA A 351 -1.49 -20.45 7.97
CA ALA A 351 -0.62 -20.49 9.14
C ALA A 351 -0.61 -19.18 9.93
N GLN A 352 -0.38 -19.32 11.23
CA GLN A 352 -0.27 -18.21 12.19
C GLN A 352 1.18 -17.85 12.52
N THR A 353 2.16 -18.51 11.89
CA THR A 353 3.57 -18.31 12.21
C THR A 353 4.36 -18.07 10.94
N VAL A 354 5.16 -17.00 10.96
CA VAL A 354 6.15 -16.71 9.92
C VAL A 354 7.53 -16.77 10.54
N GLU A 355 8.40 -17.63 10.02
CA GLU A 355 9.79 -17.77 10.45
C GLU A 355 10.73 -17.28 9.35
N MET A 356 11.62 -16.37 9.71
CA MET A 356 12.59 -15.78 8.79
C MET A 356 14.00 -15.98 9.34
N TRP A 357 14.90 -16.43 8.48
CA TRP A 357 16.27 -16.77 8.84
C TRP A 357 17.24 -15.79 8.21
N PHE A 358 18.19 -15.30 8.98
CA PHE A 358 19.15 -14.28 8.58
C PHE A 358 20.57 -14.68 8.99
N SER A 359 21.58 -14.10 8.36
CA SER A 359 22.96 -14.10 8.86
C SER A 359 23.02 -13.53 10.28
N CYS A 360 23.81 -14.13 11.18
CA CYS A 360 23.97 -13.63 12.54
C CYS A 360 24.56 -12.23 12.63
N GLU A 361 25.24 -11.74 11.58
CA GLU A 361 25.80 -10.39 11.54
C GLU A 361 24.71 -9.31 11.65
N HIS A 362 23.48 -9.64 11.24
CA HIS A 362 22.34 -8.73 11.28
C HIS A 362 21.58 -8.75 12.61
N HIS A 363 21.93 -9.62 13.57
CA HIS A 363 21.15 -9.86 14.79
C HIS A 363 20.76 -8.58 15.53
N SER A 364 21.75 -7.73 15.84
CA SER A 364 21.53 -6.48 16.58
C SER A 364 20.61 -5.51 15.83
N GLN A 365 20.81 -5.38 14.52
CA GLN A 365 20.00 -4.48 13.68
C GLN A 365 18.58 -5.03 13.45
N LEU A 366 18.42 -6.36 13.40
CA LEU A 366 17.12 -7.02 13.35
C LEU A 366 16.34 -6.83 14.65
N GLU A 367 17.00 -6.94 15.80
CA GLU A 367 16.38 -6.69 17.10
C GLU A 367 15.86 -5.24 17.19
N GLU A 368 16.68 -4.27 16.78
CA GLU A 368 16.32 -2.85 16.69
C GLU A 368 15.13 -2.63 15.75
N ALA A 369 15.20 -3.14 14.52
CA ALA A 369 14.16 -2.96 13.50
C ALA A 369 12.82 -3.58 13.92
N ALA A 370 12.85 -4.83 14.42
CA ALA A 370 11.66 -5.52 14.91
C ALA A 370 11.06 -4.80 16.12
N GLY A 371 11.90 -4.32 17.05
CA GLY A 371 11.48 -3.53 18.20
C GLY A 371 10.79 -2.22 17.81
N HIS A 372 11.29 -1.52 16.80
CA HIS A 372 10.69 -0.29 16.30
C HIS A 372 9.35 -0.51 15.57
N VAL A 373 9.27 -1.54 14.72
CA VAL A 373 8.10 -1.78 13.87
C VAL A 373 6.98 -2.51 14.61
N LEU A 374 7.29 -3.62 15.29
CA LEU A 374 6.26 -4.50 15.86
C LEU A 374 5.83 -3.98 17.24
N LYS A 375 6.72 -3.40 18.05
CA LYS A 375 6.46 -2.91 19.42
C LYS A 375 5.65 -3.88 20.32
N SER A 376 5.58 -5.16 19.95
CA SER A 376 4.95 -6.24 20.71
C SER A 376 5.98 -6.83 21.67
N ARG A 377 5.53 -7.54 22.71
CA ARG A 377 6.45 -8.09 23.72
C ARG A 377 7.45 -9.04 23.04
N LEU A 378 8.72 -8.66 23.02
CA LEU A 378 9.80 -9.61 22.75
C LEU A 378 9.76 -10.66 23.84
N THR A 379 9.48 -11.90 23.46
CA THR A 379 9.53 -13.02 24.41
C THR A 379 10.99 -13.32 24.69
N LEU A 380 11.50 -12.89 25.85
CA LEU A 380 12.84 -13.21 26.35
C LEU A 380 12.92 -14.68 26.81
N GLN A 381 12.61 -15.63 25.93
CA GLN A 381 13.01 -17.02 26.13
C GLN A 381 14.43 -17.16 25.55
N ASN A 382 15.43 -16.95 26.42
CA ASN A 382 16.85 -17.42 26.32
C ASN A 382 17.91 -16.42 26.83
N ARG A 383 17.67 -15.71 27.95
CA ARG A 383 18.80 -15.32 28.83
C ARG A 383 19.16 -16.39 29.87
N LEU A 384 18.38 -17.48 29.97
CA LEU A 384 18.54 -18.52 30.99
C LEU A 384 19.22 -19.81 30.50
N SER A 385 19.39 -20.01 29.19
CA SER A 385 20.08 -21.19 28.64
C SER A 385 21.60 -21.04 28.57
N ALA A 386 22.15 -19.82 28.68
CA ALA A 386 23.60 -19.59 28.75
C ALA A 386 24.12 -19.45 30.19
N ALA A 387 23.24 -19.22 31.17
CA ALA A 387 23.61 -19.04 32.58
C ALA A 387 23.54 -20.34 33.42
N THR A 388 23.05 -21.44 32.84
CA THR A 388 22.82 -22.70 33.56
C THR A 388 23.93 -23.75 33.39
N GLU A 389 24.96 -23.49 32.58
CA GLU A 389 26.10 -24.42 32.41
C GLU A 389 27.35 -24.06 33.23
N GLU A 390 27.39 -22.91 33.92
CA GLU A 390 28.60 -22.46 34.66
C GLU A 390 28.49 -22.56 36.20
N GLN A 391 27.46 -23.21 36.73
CA GLN A 391 27.31 -23.44 38.18
C GLN A 391 26.87 -24.87 38.51
N ALA A 392 27.56 -25.86 37.96
CA ALA A 392 27.46 -27.23 38.40
C ALA A 392 28.80 -27.68 39.01
N TRP A 393 29.19 -27.11 40.15
CA TRP A 393 30.05 -27.76 41.15
C TRP A 393 30.04 -26.96 42.44
N LEU A 394 29.39 -27.48 43.48
CA LEU A 394 29.73 -27.38 44.92
C LEU A 394 28.60 -28.04 45.75
N PRO A 395 28.90 -28.98 46.67
CA PRO A 395 27.86 -29.67 47.44
C PRO A 395 27.60 -29.02 48.81
N GLY A 396 26.32 -28.84 49.12
CA GLY A 396 25.78 -28.96 50.49
C GLY A 396 25.42 -27.66 51.23
N LYS A 397 24.11 -27.40 51.40
CA LYS A 397 23.36 -27.36 52.69
C LYS A 397 21.94 -26.80 52.49
N PRO A 398 20.99 -27.11 53.39
CA PRO A 398 19.57 -27.19 53.06
C PRO A 398 18.79 -25.88 53.18
N VAL A 399 17.70 -25.88 52.43
CA VAL A 399 16.60 -24.90 52.31
C VAL A 399 15.98 -24.53 53.67
N ALA A 400 15.72 -23.24 53.87
CA ALA A 400 14.71 -22.74 54.80
C ALA A 400 13.57 -22.11 53.99
N ILE A 401 12.38 -22.68 54.13
CA ILE A 401 11.10 -22.15 53.62
C ILE A 401 10.61 -21.16 54.68
N GLU A 402 10.45 -19.89 54.33
CA GLU A 402 9.58 -18.98 55.08
C GLU A 402 8.43 -18.54 54.20
N THR A 403 7.26 -19.06 54.57
CA THR A 403 5.93 -18.62 54.14
C THR A 403 5.60 -17.28 54.80
N SER A 404 5.24 -16.27 54.02
CA SER A 404 4.27 -15.27 54.48
C SER A 404 3.26 -14.99 53.38
N ALA A 405 2.01 -15.28 53.73
CA ALA A 405 0.83 -14.95 52.97
C ALA A 405 0.51 -13.47 53.18
N ASP A 406 0.02 -12.81 52.13
CA ASP A 406 -1.02 -11.80 52.30
C ASP A 406 -1.94 -11.82 51.08
N VAL A 407 -3.17 -12.24 51.34
CA VAL A 407 -4.31 -12.24 50.44
C VAL A 407 -5.07 -10.94 50.68
N GLN A 408 -5.22 -10.11 49.66
CA GLN A 408 -6.29 -9.12 49.60
C GLN A 408 -7.10 -9.31 48.33
N THR A 409 -8.28 -9.91 48.53
CA THR A 409 -9.39 -9.97 47.59
C THR A 409 -10.20 -8.69 47.64
N VAL A 410 -10.37 -7.97 46.51
CA VAL A 410 -11.51 -7.07 46.29
C VAL A 410 -11.95 -7.11 44.81
N SER A 411 -13.13 -7.70 44.62
CA SER A 411 -14.21 -7.51 43.63
C SER A 411 -13.92 -7.15 42.15
N SER A 412 -14.47 -8.02 41.29
CA SER A 412 -14.84 -7.82 39.89
C SER A 412 -15.73 -6.59 39.64
N PRO A 413 -15.75 -6.10 38.38
CA PRO A 413 -17.00 -5.68 37.78
C PRO A 413 -17.29 -6.39 36.44
N GLU A 414 -18.49 -6.96 36.41
CA GLU A 414 -19.47 -7.05 35.31
C GLU A 414 -18.99 -7.02 33.85
N ILE A 415 -19.22 -8.16 33.21
CA ILE A 415 -19.19 -8.40 31.77
C ILE A 415 -20.35 -7.63 31.13
N LEU A 416 -20.04 -6.58 30.37
CA LEU A 416 -20.96 -6.03 29.37
C LEU A 416 -20.66 -6.69 28.02
N MET A 417 -21.54 -7.61 27.63
CA MET A 417 -21.58 -8.20 26.30
C MET A 417 -21.91 -7.12 25.28
N PHE A 418 -20.91 -6.66 24.52
CA PHE A 418 -21.15 -6.05 23.21
C PHE A 418 -21.08 -7.14 22.16
N GLU A 419 -22.18 -7.32 21.42
CA GLU A 419 -22.26 -8.15 20.22
C GLU A 419 -21.09 -7.83 19.29
N LYS A 420 -20.17 -8.80 19.14
CA LYS A 420 -19.16 -8.79 18.10
C LYS A 420 -19.85 -9.02 16.76
N ASN A 421 -19.87 -8.00 15.91
CA ASN A 421 -20.03 -8.16 14.48
C ASN A 421 -18.95 -9.12 13.95
N PRO A 422 -19.29 -10.20 13.23
CA PRO A 422 -18.30 -11.11 12.69
C PRO A 422 -17.85 -10.60 11.31
N GLU A 423 -16.74 -9.88 11.25
CA GLU A 423 -15.96 -9.80 10.00
C GLU A 423 -15.17 -11.10 9.87
N VAL A 424 -15.81 -12.09 9.26
CA VAL A 424 -15.20 -13.35 8.84
C VAL A 424 -14.36 -13.06 7.59
N CYS A 425 -13.04 -13.17 7.71
CA CYS A 425 -12.15 -13.18 6.56
C CYS A 425 -12.38 -14.46 5.75
N PHE A 426 -13.03 -14.34 4.59
CA PHE A 426 -13.04 -15.38 3.56
C PHE A 426 -11.97 -15.03 2.52
N LEU A 427 -10.94 -15.88 2.38
CA LEU A 427 -10.13 -15.96 1.17
C LEU A 427 -10.74 -17.07 0.30
N ILE A 428 -11.30 -16.70 -0.84
CA ILE A 428 -11.97 -17.60 -1.79
C ILE A 428 -10.91 -18.25 -2.70
N PRO A 429 -10.93 -19.58 -2.92
CA PRO A 429 -10.00 -20.24 -3.84
C PRO A 429 -10.44 -20.03 -5.30
N LEU A 430 -9.56 -19.47 -6.15
CA LEU A 430 -9.84 -19.28 -7.57
C LEU A 430 -9.45 -20.52 -8.37
N LYS A 431 -10.47 -21.30 -8.77
CA LYS A 431 -10.39 -22.29 -9.85
C LYS A 431 -10.96 -21.68 -11.14
N CYS A 432 -10.11 -21.60 -12.17
CA CYS A 432 -10.35 -21.53 -13.62
C CYS A 432 -11.53 -20.68 -14.17
N ILE A 433 -11.25 -19.62 -14.95
CA ILE A 433 -12.05 -19.26 -16.15
C ILE A 433 -11.14 -18.73 -17.28
N SER A 434 -11.38 -19.24 -18.49
CA SER A 434 -10.73 -18.94 -19.77
C SER A 434 -10.96 -17.50 -20.27
N LEU A 435 -9.98 -16.97 -21.00
CA LEU A 435 -10.03 -15.74 -21.79
C LEU A 435 -11.29 -15.63 -22.67
N GLY A 436 -12.08 -14.58 -22.44
CA GLY A 436 -13.18 -14.16 -23.31
C GLY A 436 -14.22 -13.31 -22.58
N PHE A 437 -14.11 -11.97 -22.72
CA PHE A 437 -15.12 -10.96 -22.34
C PHE A 437 -15.77 -11.13 -20.95
N LEU A 438 -15.17 -10.52 -19.92
CA LEU A 438 -15.81 -10.25 -18.62
C LEU A 438 -15.67 -8.76 -18.27
N SER A 439 -16.70 -8.18 -17.65
CA SER A 439 -16.77 -6.75 -17.32
C SER A 439 -15.72 -6.36 -16.26
N SER A 440 -15.23 -5.12 -16.36
CA SER A 440 -14.21 -4.52 -15.48
C SER A 440 -14.58 -4.56 -13.98
N SER A 441 -15.87 -4.59 -13.64
CA SER A 441 -16.34 -4.68 -12.25
C SER A 441 -16.11 -6.07 -11.63
N LEU A 442 -16.06 -7.14 -12.43
CA LEU A 442 -15.89 -8.51 -11.92
C LEU A 442 -14.41 -8.87 -11.72
N ILE A 443 -13.53 -8.31 -12.57
CA ILE A 443 -12.07 -8.42 -12.41
C ILE A 443 -11.62 -7.78 -11.09
N ARG A 444 -12.24 -6.67 -10.66
CA ARG A 444 -11.91 -6.01 -9.39
C ARG A 444 -12.43 -6.72 -8.14
N SER A 445 -13.48 -7.53 -8.22
CA SER A 445 -13.90 -8.33 -7.05
C SER A 445 -12.95 -9.51 -6.77
N ILE A 446 -12.13 -9.88 -7.76
CA ILE A 446 -11.10 -10.91 -7.68
C ILE A 446 -9.72 -10.29 -7.36
N CYS A 447 -9.44 -9.08 -7.85
CA CYS A 447 -8.18 -8.36 -7.63
C CYS A 447 -8.20 -7.37 -6.45
N HIS A 448 -9.15 -7.48 -5.51
CA HIS A 448 -9.24 -6.54 -4.37
C HIS A 448 -8.17 -6.79 -3.28
N PHE A 449 -7.28 -7.76 -3.50
CA PHE A 449 -6.03 -7.94 -2.80
C PHE A 449 -4.96 -8.20 -3.87
N GLU A 450 -3.80 -7.56 -3.70
CA GLU A 450 -2.57 -7.70 -4.50
C GLU A 450 -2.42 -6.81 -5.75
N SER A 451 -1.49 -5.87 -5.59
CA SER A 451 -0.44 -5.50 -6.54
C SER A 451 -0.83 -5.44 -8.03
N ILE A 452 -1.15 -4.24 -8.52
CA ILE A 452 -0.98 -3.91 -9.95
C ILE A 452 0.43 -3.34 -10.10
N PHE A 453 1.42 -4.22 -10.24
CA PHE A 453 2.79 -3.90 -10.61
C PHE A 453 3.27 -5.00 -11.54
N ILE A 454 3.71 -4.66 -12.76
CA ILE A 454 4.20 -5.54 -13.84
C ILE A 454 3.16 -5.78 -14.97
N LEU A 455 2.97 -4.77 -15.84
CA LEU A 455 2.57 -5.02 -17.24
C LEU A 455 3.75 -4.89 -18.24
N PHE A 456 4.93 -4.42 -17.80
CA PHE A 456 5.98 -4.02 -18.75
C PHE A 456 7.12 -5.01 -19.04
N SER A 457 7.28 -6.12 -18.29
CA SER A 457 8.44 -7.02 -18.52
C SER A 457 8.15 -8.29 -19.36
N LYS A 458 6.88 -8.73 -19.51
CA LYS A 458 6.54 -10.01 -20.19
C LYS A 458 5.96 -9.90 -21.60
N ILE A 459 5.51 -8.72 -22.05
CA ILE A 459 4.92 -8.57 -23.40
C ILE A 459 5.98 -8.61 -24.52
N GLU A 460 7.24 -8.28 -24.23
CA GLU A 460 8.31 -8.28 -25.23
C GLU A 460 8.94 -9.68 -25.47
N LYS A 461 8.80 -10.63 -24.52
CA LYS A 461 9.31 -12.01 -24.66
C LYS A 461 8.40 -12.96 -25.46
N ARG A 462 7.28 -12.49 -26.04
CA ARG A 462 6.42 -13.29 -26.94
C ARG A 462 6.32 -12.76 -28.37
N ARG A 463 7.19 -11.82 -28.77
CA ARG A 463 7.28 -11.31 -30.14
C ARG A 463 8.66 -11.46 -30.81
N THR A 464 9.46 -12.42 -30.35
CA THR A 464 10.62 -12.94 -31.09
C THR A 464 10.65 -14.45 -31.04
#